data_AF-A0A2V9IQE9-F1
#
_entry.id   AF-A0A2V9IQE9-F1
#
_cell.length_a   1.000
_cell.length_b   1.000
_cell.length_c   1.000
_cell.angle_alpha   90.00
_cell.angle_beta   90.00
_cell.angle_gamma   90.00
#
_symmetry.space_group_name_H-M   'P 1'
#
loop_
_entity.id
_entity.type
_entity.pdbx_description
1 polymer ?
#
loop_
_entity_poly.entity_id
_entity_poly.type
_entity_poly.pdbx_seq_one_letter_code
_entity_poly.pdbx_strand_id
1 'polypeptide(L)'
;MSETLRFFALHWRLIVVLLAITVLVWESFYSIGPTQVGLVRKRFGKKLPGDNPIAFHGEAGYQAELLMPGLRFRFLPIYAVTKHPWVQVPAGQIGLVIAQVGEPLPIGAKSAVYTTGFGNFTNLEAFVDGVAGPDGKKIKGEKGVQRPVLAPGTLAPIHPVAFLVITKPQVYGIPVSEELRRHIKGGTLTFASFSLEERQLEVTRIEPRATESGHVVDMVGVVTALDGEPLPAGDIASRLGGFKDIEDLE
;
A
#
# COMPACT_ATOMS: atom_id res chain seq x y z
N MET A 1 36.68 25.63 49.35
CA MET A 1 35.24 25.83 49.04
C MET A 1 34.89 25.65 47.56
N SER A 2 35.88 25.56 46.64
CA SER A 2 35.66 25.35 45.20
C SER A 2 35.53 23.87 44.80
N GLU A 3 36.15 22.93 45.51
CA GLU A 3 36.14 21.50 45.14
C GLU A 3 34.83 20.79 45.50
N THR A 4 34.25 21.07 46.66
CA THR A 4 32.95 20.52 47.06
C THR A 4 31.84 21.01 46.14
N LEU A 5 31.85 22.30 45.78
CA LEU A 5 30.90 22.88 44.82
C LEU A 5 31.02 22.24 43.43
N ARG A 6 32.25 21.93 42.97
CA ARG A 6 32.51 21.21 41.72
C ARG A 6 32.05 19.76 41.78
N PHE A 7 32.25 19.09 42.92
CA PHE A 7 31.77 17.73 43.16
C PHE A 7 30.24 17.67 43.10
N PHE A 8 29.54 18.54 43.83
CA PHE A 8 28.08 18.62 43.77
C PHE A 8 27.57 18.98 42.38
N ALA A 9 28.20 19.92 41.67
CA ALA A 9 27.83 20.27 40.30
C ALA A 9 28.04 19.11 39.32
N LEU A 10 29.10 18.30 39.48
CA LEU A 10 29.36 17.13 38.66
C LEU A 10 28.32 16.03 38.89
N HIS A 11 28.01 15.72 40.16
CA HIS A 11 26.98 14.73 40.51
C HIS A 11 25.59 15.16 40.04
N TRP A 12 25.26 16.45 40.20
CA TRP A 12 24.03 17.01 39.67
C TRP A 12 23.93 16.87 38.15
N ARG A 13 25.01 17.19 37.41
CA ARG A 13 25.06 16.99 35.95
C ARG A 13 24.87 15.51 35.57
N LEU A 14 25.50 14.58 36.29
CA LEU A 14 25.34 13.15 36.05
C LEU A 14 23.90 12.68 36.27
N ILE A 15 23.25 13.16 37.34
CA ILE A 15 21.84 12.85 37.62
C ILE A 15 20.93 13.38 36.50
N VAL A 16 21.15 14.62 36.05
CA VAL A 16 20.37 15.22 34.95
C VAL A 16 20.57 14.44 33.65
N VAL A 17 21.79 14.03 33.34
CA VAL A 17 22.08 13.21 32.15
C VAL A 17 21.42 11.83 32.25
N LEU A 18 21.52 11.17 33.41
CA LEU A 18 20.88 9.87 33.65
C LEU A 18 19.36 9.96 33.51
N LEU A 19 18.74 11.00 34.07
CA LEU A 19 17.32 11.26 33.95
C LEU A 19 16.93 11.50 32.49
N ALA A 20 17.68 12.32 31.76
CA ALA A 20 17.45 12.59 30.35
C ALA A 20 17.55 11.31 29.49
N ILE A 21 18.54 10.45 29.74
CA ILE A 21 18.67 9.15 29.07
C ILE A 21 17.48 8.25 29.39
N THR A 22 17.05 8.21 30.65
CA THR A 22 15.91 7.39 31.08
C THR A 22 14.62 7.83 30.40
N VAL A 23 14.36 9.15 30.35
CA VAL A 23 13.22 9.74 29.62
C VAL A 23 13.31 9.41 28.13
N LEU A 24 14.49 9.54 27.50
CA LEU A 24 14.67 9.21 26.08
C LEU A 24 14.42 7.72 25.78
N VAL A 25 14.85 6.83 26.66
CA VAL A 25 14.61 5.38 26.52
C VAL A 25 13.13 5.07 26.71
N TRP A 26 12.47 5.71 27.68
CA TRP A 26 11.03 5.55 27.92
C TRP A 26 10.19 6.02 26.74
N GLU A 27 10.48 7.21 26.20
CA GLU A 27 9.81 7.78 25.01
C GLU A 27 10.11 6.99 23.71
N SER A 28 11.13 6.12 23.72
CA SER A 28 11.44 5.23 22.58
C SER A 28 10.56 3.97 22.53
N PHE A 29 9.67 3.78 23.51
CA PHE A 29 8.65 2.73 23.46
C PHE A 29 7.37 3.25 22.81
N TYR A 30 7.00 2.63 21.70
CA TYR A 30 5.78 2.91 20.97
C TYR A 30 4.75 1.81 21.21
N SER A 31 3.58 2.18 21.71
CA SER A 31 2.42 1.30 21.75
C SER A 31 1.61 1.47 20.46
N ILE A 32 1.60 0.45 19.60
CA ILE A 32 0.85 0.42 18.34
C ILE A 32 -0.49 -0.26 18.59
N GLY A 33 -1.59 0.40 18.20
CA GLY A 33 -2.94 -0.12 18.37
C GLY A 33 -3.19 -1.41 17.59
N PRO A 34 -4.20 -2.22 17.98
CA PRO A 34 -4.48 -3.54 17.39
C PRO A 34 -4.84 -3.48 15.90
N THR A 35 -5.38 -2.37 15.43
CA THR A 35 -5.79 -2.12 14.04
C THR A 35 -4.92 -1.05 13.38
N GLN A 36 -3.67 -0.93 13.81
CA GLN A 36 -2.73 0.07 13.30
C GLN A 36 -1.39 -0.56 12.92
N VAL A 37 -0.71 0.07 11.98
CA VAL A 37 0.71 -0.19 11.68
C VAL A 37 1.53 1.04 12.05
N GLY A 38 2.71 0.81 12.64
CA GLY A 38 3.69 1.86 12.86
C GLY A 38 4.60 2.00 11.64
N LEU A 39 4.42 3.07 10.87
CA LEU A 39 5.33 3.46 9.79
C LEU A 39 6.60 4.07 10.41
N VAL A 40 7.73 3.43 10.15
CA VAL A 40 9.04 3.86 10.66
C VAL A 40 9.70 4.78 9.64
N ARG A 41 10.20 5.92 10.10
CA ARG A 41 11.04 6.84 9.32
C ARG A 41 12.37 7.05 10.01
N LYS A 42 13.47 6.70 9.34
CA LYS A 42 14.82 6.94 9.84
C LYS A 42 15.27 8.36 9.50
N ARG A 43 15.74 9.11 10.50
CA ARG A 43 16.13 10.54 10.37
C ARG A 43 17.52 10.71 9.77
N PHE A 44 18.43 9.77 10.03
CA PHE A 44 19.83 9.84 9.64
C PHE A 44 20.25 8.59 8.85
N GLY A 45 21.07 8.76 7.81
CA GLY A 45 21.52 7.65 6.98
C GLY A 45 22.00 8.11 5.61
N LYS A 46 22.38 7.15 4.77
CA LYS A 46 22.68 7.40 3.36
C LYS A 46 21.38 7.85 2.65
N LYS A 47 21.52 8.69 1.62
CA LYS A 47 20.39 9.08 0.77
C LYS A 47 19.87 7.85 0.02
N LEU A 48 18.56 7.81 -0.22
CA LEU A 48 17.94 6.73 -0.99
C LEU A 48 18.48 6.72 -2.43
N PRO A 49 18.71 5.53 -3.00
CA PRO A 49 19.04 5.37 -4.41
C PRO A 49 17.78 5.59 -5.27
N GLY A 50 17.84 6.55 -6.19
CA GLY A 50 16.82 6.77 -7.22
C GLY A 50 15.54 7.48 -6.73
N ASP A 51 14.44 7.24 -7.43
CA ASP A 51 13.10 7.85 -7.24
C ASP A 51 12.19 7.00 -6.33
N ASN A 52 12.76 6.14 -5.48
CA ASN A 52 11.98 5.31 -4.57
C ASN A 52 11.83 6.03 -3.22
N PRO A 53 10.61 6.29 -2.72
CA PRO A 53 10.40 6.95 -1.43
C PRO A 53 10.64 6.04 -0.21
N ILE A 54 10.93 4.74 -0.42
CA ILE A 54 11.05 3.73 0.63
C ILE A 54 12.45 3.12 0.65
N ALA A 55 13.01 3.03 1.85
CA ALA A 55 14.31 2.47 2.16
C ALA A 55 14.18 0.98 2.51
N PHE A 56 14.89 0.13 1.76
CA PHE A 56 14.94 -1.33 1.97
C PHE A 56 16.17 -1.76 2.76
N HIS A 57 17.25 -0.98 2.71
CA HIS A 57 18.55 -1.35 3.31
C HIS A 57 18.99 -0.41 4.44
N GLY A 58 18.04 0.14 5.20
CA GLY A 58 18.35 0.99 6.35
C GLY A 58 18.83 2.41 6.00
N GLU A 59 18.51 2.89 4.79
CA GLU A 59 18.78 4.25 4.32
C GLU A 59 17.95 5.29 5.10
N ALA A 60 18.26 6.57 4.95
CA ALA A 60 17.43 7.63 5.52
C ALA A 60 16.08 7.70 4.80
N GLY A 61 14.97 7.87 5.52
CA GLY A 61 13.62 7.92 4.93
C GLY A 61 12.64 6.90 5.52
N TYR A 62 11.51 6.71 4.85
CA TYR A 62 10.51 5.71 5.22
C TYR A 62 11.08 4.31 5.05
N GLN A 63 11.01 3.47 6.07
CA GLN A 63 11.53 2.10 6.01
C GLN A 63 10.47 1.15 5.47
N ALA A 64 10.88 0.10 4.76
CA ALA A 64 10.00 -0.95 4.28
C ALA A 64 9.37 -1.78 5.43
N GLU A 65 10.10 -1.98 6.53
CA GLU A 65 9.62 -2.70 7.70
C GLU A 65 8.61 -1.86 8.50
N LEU A 66 7.39 -2.40 8.65
CA LEU A 66 6.36 -1.83 9.51
C LEU A 66 6.42 -2.42 10.92
N LEU A 67 6.14 -1.58 11.91
CA LEU A 67 5.90 -2.05 13.26
C LEU A 67 4.47 -2.61 13.38
N MET A 68 4.38 -3.92 13.57
CA MET A 68 3.13 -4.61 13.87
C MET A 68 2.57 -4.19 15.24
N PRO A 69 1.24 -4.33 15.46
CA PRO A 69 0.58 -4.02 16.73
C PRO A 69 1.31 -4.56 17.97
N GLY A 70 1.14 -3.84 19.08
CA GLY A 70 1.75 -4.14 20.37
C GLY A 70 2.83 -3.13 20.78
N LEU A 71 3.54 -3.47 21.86
CA LEU A 71 4.63 -2.65 22.38
C LEU A 71 5.90 -2.89 21.56
N ARG A 72 6.43 -1.84 20.94
CA ARG A 72 7.60 -1.90 20.07
C ARG A 72 8.62 -0.85 20.49
N PHE A 73 9.90 -1.19 20.41
CA PHE A 73 10.99 -0.27 20.70
C PHE A 73 11.65 0.23 19.42
N ARG A 74 11.76 1.55 19.27
CA ARG A 74 12.58 2.21 18.25
C ARG A 74 13.17 3.47 18.86
N PHE A 75 14.48 3.68 18.70
CA PHE A 75 15.16 4.79 19.35
C PHE A 75 14.75 6.15 18.74
N LEU A 76 13.96 6.93 19.47
CA LEU A 76 13.32 8.18 19.02
C LEU A 76 14.29 9.20 18.38
N PRO A 77 15.54 9.39 18.88
CA PRO A 77 16.47 10.33 18.25
C PRO A 77 16.81 9.97 16.81
N ILE A 78 16.85 8.67 16.48
CA ILE A 78 17.21 8.15 15.14
C ILE A 78 15.97 7.85 14.30
N TYR A 79 14.89 7.39 14.93
CA TYR A 79 13.68 6.92 14.25
C TYR A 79 12.46 7.71 14.71
N ALA A 80 11.61 8.08 13.75
CA ALA A 80 10.27 8.60 14.03
C ALA A 80 9.25 7.55 13.61
N VAL A 81 8.32 7.21 14.51
CA VAL A 81 7.24 6.26 14.22
C VAL A 81 5.93 7.03 14.13
N THR A 82 5.18 6.82 13.04
CA THR A 82 3.83 7.35 12.87
C THR A 82 2.84 6.21 12.75
N LYS A 83 1.67 6.34 13.39
CA LYS A 83 0.66 5.27 13.41
C LYS A 83 -0.33 5.51 12.28
N HIS A 84 -0.61 4.46 11.52
CA HIS A 84 -1.59 4.48 10.42
C HIS A 84 -2.58 3.34 10.62
N PRO A 85 -3.87 3.53 10.30
CA PRO A 85 -4.85 2.47 10.40
C PRO A 85 -4.53 1.33 9.42
N TRP A 86 -4.87 0.10 9.79
CA TRP A 86 -4.93 -1.00 8.85
C TRP A 86 -5.96 -0.69 7.76
N VAL A 87 -5.69 -1.18 6.56
CA VAL A 87 -6.64 -1.06 5.46
C VAL A 87 -7.81 -1.98 5.79
N GLN A 88 -8.98 -1.37 5.92
CA GLN A 88 -10.25 -2.06 6.12
C GLN A 88 -11.20 -1.70 4.98
N VAL A 89 -11.57 -2.70 4.20
CA VAL A 89 -12.58 -2.57 3.15
C VAL A 89 -13.93 -2.96 3.73
N PRO A 90 -14.92 -2.04 3.78
CA PRO A 90 -16.25 -2.36 4.31
C PRO A 90 -16.95 -3.45 3.50
N ALA A 91 -17.97 -4.07 4.10
CA ALA A 91 -18.83 -5.02 3.40
C ALA A 91 -19.57 -4.33 2.24
N GLY A 92 -19.73 -5.04 1.12
CA GLY A 92 -20.39 -4.54 -0.09
C GLY A 92 -19.56 -3.54 -0.92
N GLN A 93 -18.31 -3.27 -0.53
CA GLN A 93 -17.42 -2.34 -1.21
C GLN A 93 -16.11 -3.02 -1.59
N ILE A 94 -15.42 -2.45 -2.58
CA ILE A 94 -14.08 -2.88 -3.00
C ILE A 94 -13.03 -1.83 -2.60
N GLY A 95 -11.80 -2.28 -2.40
CA GLY A 95 -10.66 -1.39 -2.18
C GLY A 95 -9.79 -1.29 -3.43
N LEU A 96 -9.76 -0.13 -4.08
CA LEU A 96 -8.87 0.10 -5.22
C LEU A 96 -7.44 0.35 -4.72
N VAL A 97 -6.46 -0.38 -5.23
CA VAL A 97 -5.06 -0.25 -4.84
C VAL A 97 -4.28 0.49 -5.90
N ILE A 98 -3.52 1.52 -5.49
CA ILE A 98 -2.59 2.25 -6.34
C ILE A 98 -1.20 2.12 -5.73
N ALA A 99 -0.26 1.52 -6.47
CA ALA A 99 1.13 1.44 -6.06
C ALA A 99 1.87 2.74 -6.39
N GLN A 100 2.57 3.28 -5.40
CA GLN A 100 3.44 4.45 -5.53
C GLN A 100 4.91 4.03 -5.78
N VAL A 101 5.20 2.75 -5.60
CA VAL A 101 6.53 2.13 -5.74
C VAL A 101 6.46 0.95 -6.70
N GLY A 102 7.63 0.46 -7.16
CA GLY A 102 7.73 -0.56 -8.19
C GLY A 102 8.35 -0.03 -9.47
N GLU A 103 8.37 -0.87 -10.50
CA GLU A 103 8.82 -0.50 -11.84
C GLU A 103 7.81 0.44 -12.53
N PRO A 104 8.24 1.33 -13.43
CA PRO A 104 7.30 2.18 -14.18
C PRO A 104 6.37 1.30 -15.03
N LEU A 105 5.11 1.74 -15.21
CA LEU A 105 4.18 0.99 -16.07
C LEU A 105 4.74 0.91 -17.50
N PRO A 106 4.52 -0.22 -18.19
CA PRO A 106 4.85 -0.33 -19.60
C PRO A 106 4.08 0.71 -20.43
N ILE A 107 4.72 1.18 -21.50
CA ILE A 107 4.15 2.21 -22.37
C ILE A 107 2.82 1.70 -22.95
N GLY A 108 1.76 2.49 -22.78
CA GLY A 108 0.42 2.17 -23.28
C GLY A 108 -0.48 1.42 -22.30
N ALA A 109 0.05 0.89 -21.19
CA ALA A 109 -0.77 0.25 -20.16
C ALA A 109 -1.43 1.27 -19.23
N LYS A 110 -2.68 0.99 -18.82
CA LYS A 110 -3.42 1.82 -17.85
C LYS A 110 -3.37 1.27 -16.43
N SER A 111 -3.18 -0.04 -16.30
CA SER A 111 -3.07 -0.76 -15.02
C SER A 111 -1.83 -1.64 -14.99
N ALA A 112 -1.28 -1.78 -13.78
CA ALA A 112 -0.13 -2.61 -13.49
C ALA A 112 -0.42 -4.10 -13.68
N VAL A 113 0.56 -4.81 -14.22
CA VAL A 113 0.54 -6.28 -14.27
C VAL A 113 0.54 -6.84 -12.85
N TYR A 114 -0.41 -7.73 -12.56
CA TYR A 114 -0.50 -8.41 -11.28
C TYR A 114 -0.14 -9.88 -11.41
N THR A 115 0.55 -10.40 -10.39
CA THR A 115 0.81 -11.83 -10.19
C THR A 115 0.26 -12.26 -8.83
N THR A 116 -0.27 -13.48 -8.75
CA THR A 116 -0.85 -14.07 -7.52
C THR A 116 0.11 -14.08 -6.33
N GLY A 117 1.42 -14.11 -6.58
CA GLY A 117 2.47 -14.02 -5.56
C GLY A 117 2.47 -12.71 -4.75
N PHE A 118 1.86 -11.63 -5.25
CA PHE A 118 1.73 -10.38 -4.50
C PHE A 118 0.59 -10.41 -3.47
N GLY A 119 -0.35 -11.35 -3.60
CA GLY A 119 -1.49 -11.50 -2.68
C GLY A 119 -2.26 -10.19 -2.49
N ASN A 120 -2.43 -9.77 -1.24
CA ASN A 120 -3.12 -8.53 -0.83
C ASN A 120 -2.15 -7.34 -0.58
N PHE A 121 -0.98 -7.34 -1.21
CA PHE A 121 0.02 -6.26 -1.09
C PHE A 121 0.55 -6.02 0.33
N THR A 122 0.55 -7.06 1.17
CA THR A 122 1.07 -7.00 2.55
C THR A 122 2.59 -7.16 2.63
N ASN A 123 3.20 -7.83 1.64
CA ASN A 123 4.65 -8.01 1.57
C ASN A 123 5.24 -7.05 0.52
N LEU A 124 5.81 -5.96 1.01
CA LEU A 124 6.42 -4.93 0.18
C LEU A 124 7.72 -5.40 -0.50
N GLU A 125 8.54 -6.18 0.20
CA GLU A 125 9.80 -6.70 -0.34
C GLU A 125 9.53 -7.63 -1.52
N ALA A 126 8.58 -8.56 -1.38
CA ALA A 126 8.16 -9.43 -2.48
C ALA A 126 7.59 -8.65 -3.68
N PHE A 127 6.91 -7.52 -3.42
CA PHE A 127 6.39 -6.67 -4.49
C PHE A 127 7.53 -5.95 -5.25
N VAL A 128 8.55 -5.42 -4.56
CA VAL A 128 9.63 -4.65 -5.19
C VAL A 128 10.77 -5.52 -5.73
N ASP A 129 11.21 -6.52 -4.97
CA ASP A 129 12.27 -7.46 -5.39
C ASP A 129 11.75 -8.51 -6.39
N GLY A 130 10.43 -8.68 -6.42
CA GLY A 130 9.70 -9.53 -7.34
C GLY A 130 9.52 -10.96 -6.85
N VAL A 131 8.51 -11.61 -7.42
CA VAL A 131 8.15 -13.01 -7.17
C VAL A 131 8.58 -13.89 -8.34
N ALA A 132 8.89 -15.16 -8.08
CA ALA A 132 9.24 -16.10 -9.14
C ALA A 132 8.04 -16.31 -10.07
N GLY A 133 8.19 -15.96 -11.34
CA GLY A 133 7.20 -16.22 -12.37
C GLY A 133 7.27 -17.65 -12.91
N PRO A 134 6.28 -18.06 -13.73
CA PRO A 134 6.23 -19.38 -14.36
C PRO A 134 7.48 -19.71 -15.19
N ASP A 135 8.06 -18.68 -15.82
CA ASP A 135 9.24 -18.81 -16.69
C ASP A 135 10.58 -18.70 -15.93
N GLY A 136 10.55 -18.75 -14.59
CA GLY A 136 11.72 -18.58 -13.73
C GLY A 136 12.26 -17.13 -13.65
N LYS A 137 11.71 -16.20 -14.44
CA LYS A 137 12.01 -14.76 -14.33
C LYS A 137 11.26 -14.17 -13.13
N LYS A 138 11.92 -13.26 -12.40
CA LYS A 138 11.27 -12.50 -11.34
C LYS A 138 10.33 -11.46 -11.94
N ILE A 139 9.06 -11.52 -11.56
CA ILE A 139 8.05 -10.53 -11.90
C ILE A 139 7.99 -9.55 -10.74
N LYS A 140 8.33 -8.29 -11.00
CA LYS A 140 8.25 -7.21 -10.01
C LYS A 140 6.92 -6.47 -10.13
N GLY A 141 6.52 -5.83 -9.05
CA GLY A 141 5.37 -4.97 -9.02
C GLY A 141 5.61 -3.67 -9.78
N GLU A 142 4.58 -3.19 -10.45
CA GLU A 142 4.61 -1.95 -11.21
C GLU A 142 3.87 -0.83 -10.45
N LYS A 143 4.29 0.42 -10.67
CA LYS A 143 3.61 1.61 -10.15
C LYS A 143 2.20 1.72 -10.75
N GLY A 144 1.36 2.58 -10.17
CA GLY A 144 0.02 2.90 -10.68
C GLY A 144 -1.10 1.97 -10.20
N VAL A 145 -2.25 2.04 -10.88
CA VAL A 145 -3.46 1.31 -10.52
C VAL A 145 -3.22 -0.19 -10.67
N GLN A 146 -3.45 -0.96 -9.62
CA GLN A 146 -3.32 -2.41 -9.65
C GLN A 146 -4.61 -3.05 -10.17
N ARG A 147 -4.49 -4.11 -10.98
CA ARG A 147 -5.65 -4.83 -11.54
C ARG A 147 -6.56 -5.46 -10.47
N PRO A 148 -6.06 -6.22 -9.49
CA PRO A 148 -6.93 -6.76 -8.47
C PRO A 148 -7.31 -5.67 -7.47
N VAL A 149 -8.56 -5.73 -7.06
CA VAL A 149 -9.10 -4.92 -5.97
C VAL A 149 -9.10 -5.75 -4.70
N LEU A 150 -8.98 -5.08 -3.56
CA LEU A 150 -9.17 -5.74 -2.27
C LEU A 150 -10.65 -6.11 -2.12
N ALA A 151 -10.89 -7.36 -1.73
CA ALA A 151 -12.22 -7.90 -1.55
C ALA A 151 -12.96 -7.21 -0.38
N PRO A 152 -14.31 -7.21 -0.40
CA PRO A 152 -15.10 -6.73 0.74
C PRO A 152 -14.74 -7.46 2.03
N GLY A 153 -14.61 -6.72 3.13
CA GLY A 153 -14.21 -7.28 4.42
C GLY A 153 -12.71 -7.53 4.58
N THR A 154 -11.89 -7.18 3.57
CA THR A 154 -10.42 -7.30 3.70
C THR A 154 -9.92 -6.41 4.83
N LEU A 155 -9.12 -7.00 5.72
CA LEU A 155 -8.39 -6.32 6.77
C LEU A 155 -6.90 -6.66 6.64
N ALA A 156 -6.09 -5.70 6.21
CA ALA A 156 -4.69 -5.95 5.87
C ALA A 156 -3.74 -4.82 6.33
N PRO A 157 -2.57 -5.16 6.91
CA PRO A 157 -1.52 -4.20 7.22
C PRO A 157 -0.74 -3.84 5.94
N ILE A 158 -1.30 -2.96 5.11
CA ILE A 158 -0.67 -2.51 3.85
C ILE A 158 0.24 -1.31 4.14
N HIS A 159 1.39 -1.26 3.45
CA HIS A 159 2.39 -0.22 3.68
C HIS A 159 1.91 1.18 3.23
N PRO A 160 1.74 2.16 4.16
CA PRO A 160 1.07 3.43 3.87
C PRO A 160 1.76 4.31 2.81
N VAL A 161 3.08 4.17 2.65
CA VAL A 161 3.83 4.96 1.66
C VAL A 161 3.94 4.22 0.32
N ALA A 162 3.82 2.89 0.33
CA ALA A 162 4.00 2.10 -0.88
C ALA A 162 2.72 2.06 -1.70
N PHE A 163 1.58 2.01 -1.01
CA PHE A 163 0.28 1.85 -1.64
C PHE A 163 -0.69 2.90 -1.09
N LEU A 164 -1.52 3.42 -1.98
CA LEU A 164 -2.75 4.12 -1.62
C LEU A 164 -3.90 3.14 -1.82
N VAL A 165 -4.72 2.95 -0.80
CA VAL A 165 -5.94 2.14 -0.93
C VAL A 165 -7.15 3.04 -0.82
N ILE A 166 -7.91 3.12 -1.89
CA ILE A 166 -9.09 3.96 -1.99
C ILE A 166 -10.31 3.10 -1.69
N THR A 167 -11.04 3.47 -0.66
CA THR A 167 -12.33 2.89 -0.31
C THR A 167 -13.37 4.00 -0.27
N LYS A 168 -14.65 3.63 -0.25
CA LYS A 168 -15.75 4.60 -0.13
C LYS A 168 -15.66 5.48 1.13
N PRO A 169 -15.40 4.96 2.35
CA PRO A 169 -15.33 5.82 3.54
C PRO A 169 -14.08 6.69 3.61
N GLN A 170 -12.92 6.19 3.14
CA GLN A 170 -11.66 6.92 3.24
C GLN A 170 -10.57 6.37 2.30
N VAL A 171 -9.53 7.17 2.10
CA VAL A 171 -8.29 6.76 1.43
C VAL A 171 -7.23 6.45 2.47
N TYR A 172 -6.67 5.25 2.41
CA TYR A 172 -5.56 4.82 3.25
C TYR A 172 -4.22 5.10 2.55
N GLY A 173 -3.24 5.53 3.32
CA GLY A 173 -1.87 5.77 2.84
C GLY A 173 -1.50 7.25 2.77
N ILE A 174 -0.24 7.51 2.44
CA ILE A 174 0.36 8.84 2.36
C ILE A 174 0.78 9.09 0.91
N PRO A 175 0.25 10.13 0.24
CA PRO A 175 0.68 10.46 -1.10
C PRO A 175 2.13 10.94 -1.09
N VAL A 176 2.94 10.32 -1.95
CA VAL A 176 4.35 10.68 -2.14
C VAL A 176 4.47 11.83 -3.14
N SER A 177 3.65 11.83 -4.19
CA SER A 177 3.69 12.89 -5.20
C SER A 177 3.20 14.23 -4.66
N GLU A 178 3.91 15.30 -5.02
CA GLU A 178 3.57 16.65 -4.58
C GLU A 178 2.22 17.12 -5.16
N GLU A 179 1.89 16.67 -6.37
CA GLU A 179 0.61 16.95 -7.02
C GLU A 179 -0.58 16.40 -6.23
N LEU A 180 -0.51 15.14 -5.77
CA LEU A 180 -1.57 14.57 -4.92
C LEU A 180 -1.63 15.28 -3.56
N ARG A 181 -0.49 15.73 -3.02
CA ARG A 181 -0.46 16.53 -1.79
C ARG A 181 -1.16 17.88 -1.94
N ARG A 182 -1.07 18.53 -3.11
CA ARG A 182 -1.75 19.80 -3.39
C ARG A 182 -3.28 19.63 -3.53
N HIS A 183 -3.73 18.46 -3.97
CA HIS A 183 -5.16 18.13 -4.08
C HIS A 183 -5.82 17.77 -2.74
N ILE A 184 -5.05 17.72 -1.65
CA ILE A 184 -5.57 17.58 -0.28
C ILE A 184 -6.26 18.89 0.13
N LYS A 185 -7.53 19.07 -0.23
CA LYS A 185 -8.37 20.15 0.33
C LYS A 185 -8.85 19.73 1.72
N GLY A 186 -8.47 20.47 2.76
CA GLY A 186 -8.93 20.21 4.14
C GLY A 186 -8.27 19.02 4.86
N GLY A 187 -7.15 18.51 4.35
CA GLY A 187 -6.31 17.53 5.05
C GLY A 187 -6.61 16.05 4.77
N THR A 188 -7.65 15.71 4.00
CA THR A 188 -8.04 14.31 3.74
C THR A 188 -8.24 14.03 2.25
N LEU A 189 -7.68 12.93 1.75
CA LEU A 189 -7.96 12.43 0.39
C LEU A 189 -9.27 11.65 0.38
N THR A 190 -10.08 11.86 -0.66
CA THR A 190 -11.30 11.09 -0.90
C THR A 190 -11.21 10.41 -2.26
N PHE A 191 -12.12 9.47 -2.55
CA PHE A 191 -12.17 8.80 -3.85
C PHE A 191 -12.38 9.78 -5.01
N ALA A 192 -13.08 10.90 -4.78
CA ALA A 192 -13.29 11.94 -5.78
C ALA A 192 -11.98 12.63 -6.21
N SER A 193 -10.95 12.65 -5.35
CA SER A 193 -9.62 13.16 -5.70
C SER A 193 -8.92 12.33 -6.80
N PHE A 194 -9.41 11.12 -7.06
CA PHE A 194 -8.91 10.20 -8.09
C PHE A 194 -9.86 10.08 -9.28
N SER A 195 -10.82 11.02 -9.42
CA SER A 195 -11.85 11.00 -10.47
C SER A 195 -12.71 9.73 -10.45
N LEU A 196 -12.91 9.15 -9.25
CA LEU A 196 -13.78 8.01 -9.05
C LEU A 196 -15.16 8.46 -8.57
N GLU A 197 -16.18 7.73 -9.00
CA GLU A 197 -17.55 7.84 -8.51
C GLU A 197 -17.80 6.79 -7.42
N GLU A 198 -18.70 7.10 -6.50
CA GLU A 198 -19.03 6.23 -5.37
C GLU A 198 -19.47 4.82 -5.81
N ARG A 199 -20.31 4.74 -6.86
CA ARG A 199 -20.80 3.48 -7.43
C ARG A 199 -19.69 2.57 -7.97
N GLN A 200 -18.53 3.13 -8.35
CA GLN A 200 -17.40 2.37 -8.88
C GLN A 200 -16.66 1.60 -7.78
N LEU A 201 -16.86 1.96 -6.51
CA LEU A 201 -16.29 1.28 -5.36
C LEU A 201 -17.27 0.30 -4.69
N GLU A 202 -18.47 0.13 -5.26
CA GLU A 202 -19.47 -0.81 -4.78
C GLU A 202 -19.36 -2.13 -5.54
N VAL A 203 -19.60 -3.24 -4.83
CA VAL A 203 -19.65 -4.55 -5.47
C VAL A 203 -20.85 -4.61 -6.39
N THR A 204 -20.60 -4.82 -7.67
CA THR A 204 -21.67 -5.06 -8.63
C THR A 204 -22.21 -6.47 -8.44
N ARG A 205 -23.46 -6.58 -7.99
CA ARG A 205 -24.19 -7.84 -7.88
C ARG A 205 -24.99 -8.11 -9.14
N ILE A 206 -24.75 -9.29 -9.71
CA ILE A 206 -25.49 -9.82 -10.86
C ILE A 206 -26.36 -10.94 -10.30
N GLU A 207 -27.62 -10.61 -10.04
CA GLU A 207 -28.62 -11.49 -9.46
C GLU A 207 -29.96 -11.26 -10.17
N PRO A 208 -30.86 -12.26 -10.19
CA PRO A 208 -32.17 -12.12 -10.84
C PRO A 208 -32.93 -10.91 -10.31
N ARG A 209 -33.50 -10.11 -11.22
CA ARG A 209 -34.23 -8.88 -10.85
C ARG A 209 -35.72 -9.03 -11.17
N ALA A 210 -36.55 -8.58 -10.24
CA ALA A 210 -37.97 -8.42 -10.53
C ALA A 210 -38.16 -7.19 -11.43
N THR A 211 -38.86 -7.39 -12.55
CA THR A 211 -39.33 -6.31 -13.42
C THR A 211 -40.51 -5.58 -12.77
N GLU A 212 -40.86 -4.40 -13.27
CA GLU A 212 -42.04 -3.65 -12.84
C GLU A 212 -43.35 -4.46 -12.98
N SER A 213 -43.36 -5.46 -13.86
CA SER A 213 -44.47 -6.39 -14.08
C SER A 213 -44.54 -7.56 -13.07
N GLY A 214 -43.60 -7.65 -12.13
CA GLY A 214 -43.51 -8.73 -11.14
C GLY A 214 -42.80 -10.00 -11.63
N HIS A 215 -42.47 -10.12 -12.92
CA HIS A 215 -41.68 -11.24 -13.44
C HIS A 215 -40.21 -11.11 -13.05
N VAL A 216 -39.62 -12.19 -12.58
CA VAL A 216 -38.18 -12.29 -12.29
C VAL A 216 -37.46 -12.61 -13.60
N VAL A 217 -36.48 -11.78 -13.95
CA VAL A 217 -35.60 -11.99 -15.11
C VAL A 217 -34.19 -12.29 -14.64
N ASP A 218 -33.58 -13.30 -15.27
CA ASP A 218 -32.17 -13.58 -15.09
C ASP A 218 -31.32 -12.48 -15.70
N MET A 219 -30.20 -12.18 -15.04
CA MET A 219 -29.30 -11.10 -15.44
C MET A 219 -27.99 -11.70 -15.96
N VAL A 220 -27.50 -11.19 -17.09
CA VAL A 220 -26.19 -11.50 -17.63
C VAL A 220 -25.27 -10.30 -17.48
N GLY A 221 -24.07 -10.52 -16.95
CA GLY A 221 -23.01 -9.52 -16.91
C GLY A 221 -22.11 -9.62 -18.13
N VAL A 222 -21.89 -8.50 -18.81
CA VAL A 222 -20.84 -8.38 -19.83
C VAL A 222 -19.75 -7.48 -19.28
N VAL A 223 -18.52 -7.99 -19.22
CA VAL A 223 -17.34 -7.23 -18.78
C VAL A 223 -16.45 -6.99 -19.98
N THR A 224 -16.21 -5.72 -20.28
CA THR A 224 -15.27 -5.29 -21.34
C THR A 224 -14.03 -4.70 -20.68
N ALA A 225 -12.88 -5.36 -20.82
CA ALA A 225 -11.60 -4.83 -20.39
C ALA A 225 -11.00 -3.98 -21.51
N LEU A 226 -10.61 -2.74 -21.19
CA LEU A 226 -9.96 -1.80 -22.12
C LEU A 226 -8.44 -1.74 -21.93
N ASP A 227 -7.89 -2.75 -21.28
CA ASP A 227 -6.49 -2.86 -20.91
C ASP A 227 -6.05 -4.32 -21.06
N GLY A 228 -4.84 -4.54 -21.55
CA GLY A 228 -4.33 -5.87 -21.92
C GLY A 228 -3.45 -5.82 -23.16
N GLU A 229 -2.72 -6.90 -23.40
CA GLU A 229 -1.92 -7.04 -24.62
C GLU A 229 -2.83 -7.19 -25.84
N PRO A 230 -2.41 -6.67 -27.01
CA PRO A 230 -3.15 -6.89 -28.24
C PRO A 230 -3.24 -8.39 -28.55
N LEU A 231 -4.31 -8.78 -29.23
CA LEU A 231 -4.45 -10.15 -29.72
C LEU A 231 -3.28 -10.49 -30.67
N PRO A 232 -2.73 -11.72 -30.59
CA PRO A 232 -1.81 -12.22 -31.59
C PRO A 232 -2.37 -12.08 -33.01
N ALA A 233 -1.49 -11.89 -34.00
CA ALA A 233 -1.91 -11.79 -35.39
C ALA A 233 -2.62 -13.08 -35.83
N GLY A 234 -3.88 -12.96 -36.29
CA GLY A 234 -4.72 -14.09 -36.69
C GLY A 234 -5.80 -14.47 -35.67
N ASP A 235 -5.70 -14.01 -34.42
CA ASP A 235 -6.73 -14.26 -33.41
C ASP A 235 -7.93 -13.32 -33.56
N ILE A 236 -9.13 -13.84 -33.28
CA ILE A 236 -10.39 -13.08 -33.26
C ILE A 236 -10.73 -12.73 -31.82
N ALA A 237 -11.24 -11.50 -31.61
CA ALA A 237 -11.72 -11.07 -30.31
C ALA A 237 -12.81 -12.00 -29.75
N SER A 238 -12.76 -12.26 -28.43
CA SER A 238 -13.72 -13.06 -27.65
C SER A 238 -13.55 -14.58 -27.66
N ARG A 239 -12.48 -15.15 -28.22
CA ARG A 239 -12.16 -16.58 -28.05
C ARG A 239 -11.02 -16.77 -27.04
N LEU A 240 -11.36 -17.28 -25.85
CA LEU A 240 -10.37 -17.62 -24.82
C LEU A 240 -9.51 -18.79 -25.31
N GLY A 241 -8.19 -18.58 -25.38
CA GLY A 241 -7.23 -19.60 -25.85
C GLY A 241 -6.91 -19.56 -27.34
N GLY A 242 -7.47 -18.62 -28.10
CA GLY A 242 -7.22 -18.50 -29.54
C GLY A 242 -7.71 -19.73 -30.31
N PHE A 243 -6.95 -20.17 -31.31
CA PHE A 243 -7.27 -21.32 -32.17
C PHE A 243 -6.43 -22.58 -31.90
N LYS A 244 -5.68 -22.63 -30.79
CA LYS A 244 -4.84 -23.80 -30.46
C LYS A 244 -5.62 -25.12 -30.45
N ASP A 245 -6.86 -25.08 -29.99
CA ASP A 245 -7.76 -26.22 -29.97
C ASP A 245 -8.13 -26.75 -31.36
N ILE A 246 -8.08 -25.89 -32.39
CA ILE A 246 -8.29 -26.26 -33.79
C ILE A 246 -6.99 -26.71 -34.44
N GLU A 247 -5.86 -26.04 -34.15
CA GLU A 247 -4.52 -26.48 -34.62
C GLU A 247 -4.16 -27.87 -34.09
N ASP A 248 -4.53 -28.20 -32.84
CA ASP A 248 -4.29 -29.53 -32.24
C ASP A 248 -5.16 -30.65 -32.84
N LEU A 249 -6.19 -30.30 -33.63
CA LEU A 249 -7.10 -31.25 -34.31
C LEU A 249 -6.71 -31.55 -35.76
N GLU A 250 -5.79 -30.78 -36.34
CA GLU A 250 -5.22 -31.00 -37.69
C GLU A 250 -3.97 -31.92 -37.65
#